data_AF-A0A2T0PXE6-F1
#
_entry.id   AF-A0A2T0PXE6-F1
#
_cell.length_a   1.000
_cell.length_b   1.000
_cell.length_c   1.000
_cell.angle_alpha   90.00
_cell.angle_beta   90.00
_cell.angle_gamma   90.00
#
_symmetry.space_group_name_H-M   'P 1'
#
loop_
_entity.id
_entity.type
_entity.pdbx_description
1 polymer ?
#
loop_
_entity_poly.entity_id
_entity_poly.type
_entity_poly.pdbx_seq_one_letter_code
_entity_poly.pdbx_strand_id
1 'polypeptide(L)' 'MNPDDERVVDLDDDIEILPDQTRDDIDTGWGEWRSGGDDDRYAEDRPPHWG' A
#
# COMPACT_ATOMS: atom_id res chain seq x y z
N MET A 1 15.01 -20.74 -5.78
CA MET A 1 14.37 -20.40 -4.50
C MET A 1 15.20 -19.32 -3.84
N ASN A 2 14.56 -18.26 -3.34
CA ASN A 2 15.24 -17.25 -2.53
C ASN A 2 15.46 -17.88 -1.14
N PRO A 3 16.63 -17.74 -0.49
CA PRO A 3 16.85 -18.29 0.87
C PRO A 3 15.83 -17.78 1.90
N ASP A 4 15.13 -16.68 1.59
CA ASP A 4 14.03 -16.17 2.38
C ASP A 4 12.79 -17.07 2.37
N ASP A 5 12.50 -17.76 1.25
CA ASP A 5 11.37 -18.70 1.13
C ASP A 5 11.50 -19.92 2.04
N GLU A 6 12.72 -20.25 2.48
CA GLU A 6 13.01 -21.41 3.31
C GLU A 6 13.01 -21.08 4.81
N ARG A 7 12.77 -19.81 5.19
CA ARG A 7 12.71 -19.41 6.59
C ARG A 7 11.40 -19.88 7.22
N VAL A 8 11.50 -20.64 8.31
CA VAL A 8 10.35 -21.05 9.11
C VAL A 8 9.73 -19.82 9.78
N VAL A 9 8.44 -19.60 9.56
CA VAL A 9 7.63 -18.63 10.29
C VAL A 9 6.89 -19.38 11.39
N ASP A 10 7.18 -19.04 12.64
CA ASP A 10 6.50 -19.58 13.82
C ASP A 10 5.23 -18.77 14.06
N LEU A 11 4.08 -19.31 13.62
CA LEU A 11 2.75 -18.74 13.87
C LEU A 11 2.10 -19.58 14.98
N ASP A 12 1.70 -18.94 16.08
CA ASP A 12 0.88 -19.58 17.11
C ASP A 12 -0.50 -20.00 16.53
N ASP A 13 -1.01 -21.16 16.97
CA ASP A 13 -2.32 -21.69 16.55
C ASP A 13 -3.51 -20.82 16.99
N ASP A 14 -3.29 -19.91 17.94
CA ASP A 14 -4.28 -18.96 18.46
C ASP A 14 -4.30 -17.61 17.70
N ILE A 15 -3.55 -17.49 16.60
CA ILE A 15 -3.51 -16.26 15.81
C ILE A 15 -4.82 -16.04 15.06
N GLU A 16 -5.44 -14.88 15.31
CA GLU A 16 -6.58 -14.41 14.53
C GLU A 16 -6.12 -14.05 13.12
N ILE A 17 -6.43 -14.94 12.16
CA ILE A 17 -6.28 -14.65 10.73
C ILE A 17 -7.23 -13.51 10.40
N LEU A 18 -6.67 -12.35 10.08
CA LEU A 18 -7.44 -11.23 9.57
C LEU A 18 -8.07 -11.59 8.21
N PRO A 19 -9.22 -11.01 7.87
CA PRO A 19 -9.79 -11.14 6.54
C PRO A 19 -8.81 -10.63 5.47
N ASP A 20 -8.97 -11.11 4.23
CA ASP A 20 -8.15 -10.71 3.07
C ASP A 20 -8.06 -9.18 2.90
N GLN A 21 -9.09 -8.45 3.35
CA GLN A 21 -9.10 -7.00 3.43
C GLN A 21 -9.46 -6.56 4.85
N THR A 22 -8.60 -5.76 5.48
CA THR A 22 -8.83 -5.24 6.84
C THR A 22 -9.63 -3.95 6.82
N ARG A 23 -10.25 -3.56 7.94
CA ARG A 23 -10.98 -2.28 8.03
C ARG A 23 -10.07 -1.06 7.87
N ASP A 24 -8.80 -1.21 8.25
CA ASP A 24 -7.76 -0.20 8.16
C ASP A 24 -7.13 -0.14 6.75
N ASP A 25 -7.44 -1.13 5.90
CA ASP A 25 -7.11 -1.15 4.47
C ASP A 25 -8.09 -0.27 3.69
N ILE A 26 -8.03 1.02 3.99
CA ILE A 26 -8.73 2.06 3.28
C ILE A 26 -7.71 3.14 2.92
N ASP A 27 -7.75 3.63 1.68
CA ASP A 27 -6.88 4.72 1.20
C ASP A 27 -7.14 6.06 1.93
N THR A 28 -8.06 6.07 2.89
CA THR A 28 -8.39 7.20 3.74
C THR A 28 -7.17 7.61 4.56
N GLY A 29 -6.63 8.80 4.27
CA GLY A 29 -5.44 9.31 4.96
C GLY A 29 -4.11 8.88 4.34
N TRP A 30 -4.14 8.03 3.31
CA TRP A 30 -2.96 7.63 2.52
C TRP A 30 -2.81 8.42 1.21
N GLY A 31 -3.75 9.33 0.95
CA GLY A 31 -3.77 10.22 -0.19
C GLY A 31 -4.98 11.15 -0.14
N GLU A 32 -5.24 11.83 -1.26
CA GLU A 32 -6.29 12.84 -1.35
C GLU A 32 -7.68 12.18 -1.49
N TRP A 33 -8.35 11.92 -0.37
CA TRP A 33 -9.70 11.35 -0.40
C TRP A 33 -10.75 12.43 -0.68
N ARG A 34 -11.40 12.31 -1.85
CA ARG A 34 -12.52 13.14 -2.36
C ARG A 34 -12.19 14.55 -2.85
N SER A 35 -10.94 14.88 -3.17
CA SER A 35 -10.64 16.16 -3.80
C SER A 35 -10.71 16.06 -5.31
N GLY A 36 -11.31 17.07 -5.95
CA GLY A 36 -11.16 17.28 -7.38
C GLY A 36 -9.67 17.41 -7.68
N GLY A 37 -9.14 16.47 -8.46
CA GLY A 37 -7.71 16.21 -8.58
C GLY A 37 -6.91 17.45 -8.94
N ASP A 38 -5.78 17.60 -8.24
CA ASP A 38 -4.72 18.57 -8.54
C ASP A 38 -3.79 18.03 -9.66
N ASP A 39 -4.31 17.10 -10.46
CA ASP A 39 -3.58 16.35 -11.49
C ASP A 39 -3.02 17.29 -12.55
N ASP A 40 -3.75 18.36 -12.89
CA ASP A 40 -3.29 19.41 -13.80
C ASP A 40 -2.03 20.10 -13.26
N ARG A 41 -2.01 20.46 -11.96
CA ARG A 41 -0.82 21.05 -11.31
C ARG A 41 0.35 20.08 -11.30
N TYR A 42 0.12 18.80 -10.98
CA TYR A 42 1.19 17.80 -10.97
C TYR A 42 1.73 17.47 -12.37
N ALA A 43 0.90 17.58 -13.41
CA ALA A 43 1.33 17.44 -14.80
C ALA A 43 2.21 18.63 -15.23
N GLU A 44 1.86 19.85 -14.80
CA GLU A 44 2.64 21.07 -15.05
C GLU A 44 3.99 21.06 -14.31
N ASP A 45 4.04 20.57 -13.07
CA ASP A 45 5.23 20.52 -12.21
C ASP A 45 6.05 19.21 -12.35
N ARG A 46 5.84 18.44 -13.41
CA ARG A 46 6.52 17.14 -13.60
C ARG A 46 8.06 17.31 -13.66
N PRO A 47 8.82 16.61 -12.80
CA PRO A 47 10.27 16.66 -12.85
C PRO A 47 10.85 15.95 -14.10
N PRO A 48 12.06 16.33 -14.54
CA PRO A 48 12.61 15.91 -15.83
C PRO A 48 12.86 14.40 -15.97
N HIS A 49 12.99 13.68 -14.85
CA HIS A 49 13.35 12.26 -14.82
C HIS A 49 12.12 11.32 -14.86
N TRP A 50 10.90 11.85 -14.92
CA TRP A 50 9.70 11.02 -15.07
C TRP A 50 9.46 10.59 -16.52
N GLY A 51 10.23 11.11 -17.49
CA GLY A 51 10.20 10.79 -18.93
C GLY A 51 10.88 9.49 -19.29
#